data_AF-A0A8B6CPB6-F1
#
_entry.id   AF-A0A8B6CPB6-F1
#
_cell.length_a   1.000
_cell.length_b   1.000
_cell.length_c   1.000
_cell.angle_alpha   90.00
_cell.angle_beta   90.00
_cell.angle_gamma   90.00
#
_symmetry.space_group_name_H-M   'P 1'
#
loop_
_entity.id
_entity.type
_entity.pdbx_description
1 polymer ?
#
loop_
_entity_poly.entity_id
_entity_poly.type
_entity_poly.pdbx_seq_one_letter_code
_entity_poly.pdbx_strand_id
1 'polypeptide(L)'
;MERQMTINAGNADSFFSRAQEILNFYNLPSIAEFKEHLPSKIQWKKDTNRSIAEKWTNLLQKEMEEKSTLKHCNIQMLKIHEVHPVWRTLPPVTYEVKKANIKARLLTGTYLLQEHIQRFNGNSDDQKCLLCQIEQEDLKHFLLRCPALNEQRQKVFPALKQAIICNIGQNNWQEHFNGNKELLMQIIIDSTKVRENIQILSEEITTEIERISRKLCYDLHCGRTLLHKRMAVSKQSEAKDPGCNV
;
A
#
# COMPACT_ATOMS: atom_id res chain seq x y z
N MET A 1 16.22 -47.55 -30.89
CA MET A 1 14.91 -48.07 -30.43
C MET A 1 14.14 -46.88 -29.86
N GLU A 2 13.41 -46.15 -30.71
CA GLU A 2 12.65 -44.96 -30.30
C GLU A 2 11.40 -45.39 -29.54
N ARG A 3 11.32 -45.05 -28.24
CA ARG A 3 10.06 -45.17 -27.50
C ARG A 3 9.16 -44.02 -27.94
N GLN A 4 8.20 -44.32 -28.82
CA GLN A 4 7.12 -43.38 -29.14
C GLN A 4 6.23 -43.21 -27.89
N MET A 5 6.16 -41.99 -27.37
CA MET A 5 5.18 -41.61 -26.37
C MET A 5 3.84 -41.36 -27.05
N THR A 6 2.97 -42.36 -27.11
CA THR A 6 1.57 -42.19 -27.50
C THR A 6 0.80 -41.58 -26.33
N ILE A 7 0.37 -40.32 -26.48
CA ILE A 7 -0.55 -39.66 -25.56
C ILE A 7 -1.96 -40.17 -25.88
N ASN A 8 -2.54 -41.02 -25.03
CA ASN A 8 -3.92 -41.47 -25.20
C ASN A 8 -4.87 -40.28 -24.95
N ALA A 9 -5.69 -39.94 -25.95
CA ALA A 9 -6.58 -38.79 -25.96
C ALA A 9 -7.80 -38.88 -25.03
N GLY A 10 -7.87 -39.89 -24.15
CA GLY A 10 -9.03 -40.14 -23.30
C GLY A 10 -8.74 -39.90 -21.83
N ASN A 11 -9.24 -38.78 -21.29
CA ASN A 11 -9.66 -38.52 -19.89
C ASN A 11 -8.78 -39.00 -18.70
N ALA A 12 -7.58 -39.50 -18.93
CA ALA A 12 -6.68 -39.89 -17.87
C ALA A 12 -5.90 -38.66 -17.43
N ASP A 13 -5.94 -38.37 -16.13
CA ASP A 13 -5.01 -37.51 -15.38
C ASP A 13 -3.57 -38.02 -15.56
N SER A 14 -3.06 -37.96 -16.79
CA SER A 14 -1.72 -38.38 -17.12
C SER A 14 -0.76 -37.30 -16.67
N PHE A 15 0.40 -37.72 -16.16
CA PHE A 15 1.48 -36.80 -15.80
C PHE A 15 1.82 -35.83 -16.95
N PHE A 16 1.78 -36.30 -18.19
CA PHE A 16 2.07 -35.49 -19.37
C PHE A 16 1.03 -34.41 -19.64
N SER A 17 -0.26 -34.73 -19.51
CA SER A 17 -1.34 -33.76 -19.65
C SER A 17 -1.18 -32.64 -18.63
N ARG A 18 -0.94 -33.00 -17.36
CA ARG A 18 -0.72 -32.04 -16.28
C ARG A 18 0.55 -31.21 -16.46
N ALA A 19 1.63 -31.82 -16.96
CA ALA A 19 2.85 -31.09 -17.27
C ALA A 19 2.62 -30.06 -18.38
N GLN A 20 1.89 -30.43 -19.44
CA GLN A 20 1.55 -29.53 -20.53
C GLN A 20 0.65 -28.38 -20.06
N GLU A 21 -0.33 -28.65 -19.19
CA GLU A 21 -1.16 -27.62 -18.56
C GLU A 21 -0.32 -26.61 -17.76
N ILE A 22 0.66 -27.08 -16.98
CA ILE A 22 1.56 -26.21 -16.21
C ILE A 22 2.42 -25.36 -17.16
N LEU A 23 3.00 -25.96 -18.20
CA LEU A 23 3.79 -25.24 -19.20
C LEU A 23 2.94 -24.16 -19.86
N ASN A 24 1.73 -24.50 -20.29
CA ASN A 24 0.78 -23.56 -20.89
C ASN A 24 0.39 -22.43 -19.90
N PHE A 25 0.11 -22.75 -18.64
CA PHE A 25 -0.31 -21.77 -17.64
C PHE A 25 0.75 -20.67 -17.43
N TYR A 26 2.03 -21.05 -17.45
CA TYR A 26 3.17 -20.13 -17.31
C TYR A 26 3.72 -19.62 -18.66
N ASN A 27 3.06 -19.91 -19.79
CA ASN A 27 3.56 -19.59 -21.13
C ASN A 27 5.00 -20.07 -21.38
N LEU A 28 5.32 -21.28 -20.91
CA LEU A 28 6.61 -21.94 -21.12
C LEU A 28 6.58 -22.79 -22.39
N PRO A 29 7.75 -23.02 -23.02
CA PRO A 29 7.84 -23.88 -24.19
C PRO A 29 7.26 -25.28 -23.93
N SER A 30 6.52 -25.78 -24.90
CA SER A 30 5.99 -27.14 -24.92
C SER A 30 7.11 -28.17 -24.99
N ILE A 31 6.81 -29.42 -24.60
CA ILE A 31 7.75 -30.55 -24.68
C ILE A 31 8.25 -30.77 -26.13
N ALA A 32 7.44 -30.43 -27.14
CA ALA A 32 7.83 -30.53 -28.54
C ALA A 32 8.91 -29.50 -28.92
N GLU A 33 8.73 -28.24 -28.51
CA GLU A 33 9.68 -27.14 -28.79
C GLU A 33 11.06 -27.38 -28.15
N PHE A 34 11.09 -28.06 -27.01
CA PHE A 34 12.34 -28.47 -26.37
C PHE A 34 13.21 -29.40 -27.21
N LYS A 35 12.61 -30.20 -28.10
CA LYS A 35 13.37 -31.12 -28.95
C LYS A 35 14.21 -30.38 -29.98
N GLU A 36 13.76 -29.22 -30.42
CA GLU A 36 14.45 -28.40 -31.40
C GLU A 36 15.59 -27.60 -30.75
N HIS A 37 15.38 -27.12 -29.52
CA HIS A 37 16.34 -26.30 -28.79
C HIS A 37 16.32 -26.62 -27.29
N LEU A 38 17.22 -27.51 -26.82
CA LEU A 38 17.35 -27.80 -25.39
C LEU A 38 18.12 -26.67 -24.67
N PRO A 39 17.47 -25.89 -23.78
CA PRO A 39 18.20 -24.93 -22.96
C PRO A 39 19.07 -25.67 -21.94
N SER A 40 20.17 -25.04 -21.53
CA SER A 40 20.94 -25.54 -20.38
C SER A 40 20.08 -25.55 -19.11
N LYS A 41 20.41 -26.43 -18.16
CA LYS A 41 19.70 -26.50 -16.86
C LYS A 41 19.62 -25.14 -16.16
N ILE A 42 20.68 -24.33 -16.25
CA ILE A 42 20.76 -23.00 -15.63
C ILE A 42 19.80 -22.04 -16.34
N GLN A 43 19.83 -22.03 -17.68
CA GLN A 43 18.95 -21.19 -18.50
C GLN A 43 17.48 -21.56 -18.27
N TRP A 44 17.15 -22.85 -18.29
CA TRP A 44 15.80 -23.35 -18.02
C TRP A 44 15.28 -22.90 -16.65
N LYS A 45 16.10 -23.03 -15.60
CA LYS A 45 15.73 -22.58 -14.25
C LYS A 45 15.47 -21.06 -14.22
N LYS A 46 16.31 -20.28 -14.89
CA LYS A 46 16.17 -18.82 -14.97
C LYS A 46 14.87 -18.44 -15.69
N ASP A 47 14.61 -19.02 -16.86
CA ASP A 47 13.42 -18.74 -17.65
C ASP A 47 12.15 -19.19 -16.95
N THR A 48 12.16 -20.40 -16.36
CA THR A 48 11.03 -20.91 -15.55
C THR A 48 10.71 -19.98 -14.39
N ASN A 49 11.71 -19.57 -13.61
CA ASN A 49 11.51 -18.66 -12.49
C ASN A 49 10.97 -17.29 -12.94
N ARG A 50 11.47 -16.75 -14.06
CA ARG A 50 10.97 -15.50 -14.64
C ARG A 50 9.50 -15.63 -15.04
N SER A 51 9.15 -16.64 -15.82
CA SER A 51 7.77 -16.86 -16.28
C SER A 51 6.79 -17.08 -15.12
N ILE A 52 7.21 -17.81 -14.08
CA ILE A 52 6.41 -17.96 -12.85
C ILE A 52 6.21 -16.59 -12.18
N ALA A 53 7.29 -15.84 -11.95
CA ALA A 53 7.22 -14.53 -11.29
C ALA A 53 6.36 -13.52 -12.09
N GLU A 54 6.51 -13.48 -13.41
CA GLU A 54 5.71 -12.64 -14.32
C GLU A 54 4.23 -13.03 -14.26
N LYS A 55 3.91 -14.32 -14.37
CA LYS A 55 2.52 -14.81 -14.31
C LYS A 55 1.83 -14.39 -13.02
N TRP A 56 2.47 -14.64 -11.88
CA TRP A 56 1.90 -14.30 -10.57
C TRP A 56 1.87 -12.80 -10.31
N THR A 57 2.84 -12.03 -10.81
CA THR A 57 2.81 -10.56 -10.76
C THR A 57 1.60 -10.03 -11.52
N ASN A 58 1.37 -10.49 -12.74
CA ASN A 58 0.25 -10.05 -13.57
C ASN A 58 -1.10 -10.41 -12.94
N LEU A 59 -1.24 -11.61 -12.39
CA LEU A 59 -2.45 -12.02 -11.67
C LEU A 59 -2.69 -11.15 -10.43
N LEU A 60 -1.65 -10.93 -9.62
CA LEU A 60 -1.73 -10.05 -8.45
C LEU A 60 -2.14 -8.63 -8.83
N GLN A 61 -1.50 -8.03 -9.84
CA GLN A 61 -1.81 -6.67 -10.28
C GLN A 61 -3.26 -6.56 -10.77
N LYS A 62 -3.74 -7.53 -11.56
CA LYS A 62 -5.13 -7.58 -12.02
C LYS A 62 -6.11 -7.65 -10.83
N GLU A 63 -5.88 -8.53 -9.86
CA GLU A 63 -6.73 -8.63 -8.67
C GLU A 63 -6.70 -7.34 -7.82
N MET A 64 -5.58 -6.62 -7.83
CA MET A 64 -5.44 -5.36 -7.09
C MET A 64 -6.16 -4.20 -7.77
N GLU A 65 -6.19 -4.15 -9.11
CA GLU A 65 -6.91 -3.13 -9.88
C GLU A 65 -8.42 -3.16 -9.61
N GLU A 66 -8.97 -4.33 -9.33
CA GLU A 66 -10.38 -4.52 -8.98
C GLU A 66 -10.73 -4.02 -7.56
N LYS A 67 -9.73 -3.75 -6.70
CA LYS A 67 -9.93 -3.35 -5.30
C LYS A 67 -9.87 -1.84 -5.13
N SER A 68 -11.03 -1.21 -4.93
CA SER A 68 -11.14 0.24 -4.70
C SER A 68 -10.33 0.77 -3.49
N THR A 69 -10.08 -0.07 -2.49
CA THR A 69 -9.27 0.27 -1.31
C THR A 69 -7.79 0.49 -1.63
N LEU A 70 -7.32 -0.01 -2.78
CA LEU A 70 -5.95 0.11 -3.25
C LEU A 70 -5.76 1.27 -4.24
N LYS A 71 -6.76 2.15 -4.41
CA LYS A 71 -6.69 3.30 -5.33
C LYS A 71 -5.51 4.23 -5.10
N HIS A 72 -4.90 4.25 -3.92
CA HIS A 72 -3.72 5.07 -3.61
C HIS A 72 -2.40 4.31 -3.77
N CYS A 73 -2.43 3.00 -3.96
CA CYS A 73 -1.23 2.20 -4.18
C CYS A 73 -0.79 2.30 -5.65
N ASN A 74 0.52 2.36 -5.86
CA ASN A 74 1.14 2.11 -7.14
C ASN A 74 1.18 0.60 -7.42
N ILE A 75 0.13 0.10 -8.08
CA ILE A 75 -0.02 -1.32 -8.39
C ILE A 75 1.06 -1.79 -9.37
N GLN A 76 1.48 -0.95 -10.30
CA GLN A 76 2.43 -1.29 -11.37
C GLN A 76 3.83 -1.61 -10.83
N MET A 77 4.19 -1.01 -9.69
CA MET A 77 5.47 -1.28 -9.02
C MET A 77 5.46 -2.61 -8.24
N LEU A 78 4.30 -3.19 -7.93
CA LEU A 78 4.23 -4.41 -7.14
C LEU A 78 4.61 -5.61 -7.98
N LYS A 79 5.65 -6.32 -7.55
CA LYS A 79 6.16 -7.53 -8.19
C LYS A 79 6.34 -8.62 -7.16
N ILE A 80 6.14 -9.87 -7.58
CA ILE A 80 6.44 -11.03 -6.75
C ILE A 80 7.94 -11.03 -6.40
N HIS A 81 8.26 -11.34 -5.15
CA HIS A 81 9.60 -11.27 -4.54
C HIS A 81 10.18 -9.87 -4.32
N GLU A 82 9.50 -8.80 -4.77
CA GLU A 82 9.92 -7.44 -4.46
C GLU A 82 9.11 -6.87 -3.29
N VAL A 83 9.82 -6.18 -2.41
CA VAL A 83 9.24 -5.55 -1.24
C VAL A 83 8.82 -4.12 -1.58
N HIS A 84 7.60 -3.75 -1.18
CA HIS A 84 7.08 -2.39 -1.36
C HIS A 84 8.00 -1.35 -0.65
N PRO A 85 8.22 -0.15 -1.20
CA PRO A 85 9.09 0.88 -0.63
C PRO A 85 8.80 1.25 0.83
N VAL A 86 7.54 1.13 1.26
CA VAL A 86 7.14 1.25 2.70
C VAL A 86 8.03 0.39 3.61
N TRP A 87 8.50 -0.75 3.13
CA TRP A 87 9.31 -1.72 3.87
C TRP A 87 10.79 -1.76 3.44
N ARG A 88 11.10 -1.35 2.21
CA ARG A 88 12.43 -1.49 1.58
C ARG A 88 13.56 -0.83 2.38
N THR A 89 13.29 0.31 3.00
CA THR A 89 14.32 1.20 3.60
C THR A 89 14.30 1.16 5.12
N LEU A 90 13.78 0.09 5.72
CA LEU A 90 13.68 -0.04 7.16
C LEU A 90 14.96 -0.63 7.75
N PRO A 91 15.54 0.00 8.79
CA PRO A 91 16.52 -0.71 9.61
C PRO A 91 15.81 -1.86 10.35
N PRO A 92 16.55 -2.90 10.78
CA PRO A 92 16.00 -4.09 11.45
C PRO A 92 15.62 -3.79 12.91
N VAL A 93 14.74 -2.81 13.11
CA VAL A 93 14.31 -2.31 14.42
C VAL A 93 12.79 -2.41 14.51
N THR A 94 12.28 -3.09 15.54
CA THR A 94 10.84 -3.33 15.77
C THR A 94 10.01 -2.04 15.73
N TYR A 95 10.58 -0.92 16.18
CA TYR A 95 9.91 0.37 16.15
C TYR A 95 9.64 0.88 14.72
N GLU A 96 10.59 0.72 13.80
CA GLU A 96 10.43 1.12 12.40
C GLU A 96 9.42 0.23 11.67
N VAL A 97 9.41 -1.08 12.00
CA VAL A 97 8.39 -2.02 11.52
C VAL A 97 6.98 -1.60 11.95
N LYS A 98 6.80 -1.11 13.19
CA LYS A 98 5.51 -0.58 13.66
C LYS A 98 5.07 0.64 12.85
N LYS A 99 5.98 1.57 12.54
CA LYS A 99 5.67 2.75 11.71
C LYS A 99 5.23 2.36 10.30
N ALA A 100 5.98 1.46 9.68
CA ALA A 100 5.68 0.93 8.36
C ALA A 100 4.33 0.20 8.32
N ASN A 101 4.00 -0.59 9.36
CA ASN A 101 2.68 -1.23 9.47
C ASN A 101 1.53 -0.22 9.46
N ILE A 102 1.64 0.86 10.22
CA ILE A 102 0.60 1.91 10.24
C ILE A 102 0.44 2.54 8.86
N LYS A 103 1.55 2.88 8.20
CA LYS A 103 1.50 3.45 6.86
C LYS A 103 0.93 2.47 5.83
N ALA A 104 1.35 1.20 5.86
CA ALA A 104 0.83 0.15 4.99
C ALA A 104 -0.68 -0.03 5.16
N ARG A 105 -1.20 0.07 6.39
CA ARG A 105 -2.65 0.02 6.65
C ARG A 105 -3.40 1.21 6.03
N LEU A 106 -2.82 2.41 6.10
CA LEU A 106 -3.41 3.59 5.44
C LEU A 106 -3.37 3.45 3.92
N LEU A 107 -2.24 2.98 3.37
CA LEU A 107 -2.06 2.73 1.94
C LEU A 107 -3.05 1.71 1.36
N THR A 108 -3.33 0.65 2.12
CA THR A 108 -4.20 -0.46 1.69
C THR A 108 -5.68 -0.26 2.03
N GLY A 109 -6.03 0.87 2.68
CA GLY A 109 -7.40 1.13 3.16
C GLY A 109 -7.84 0.26 4.35
N THR A 110 -6.92 -0.46 5.00
CA THR A 110 -7.20 -1.32 6.18
C THR A 110 -7.05 -0.59 7.52
N TYR A 111 -6.72 0.71 7.49
CA TYR A 111 -6.76 1.57 8.65
C TYR A 111 -8.19 2.05 8.92
N LEU A 112 -8.72 1.77 10.12
CA LEU A 112 -10.10 2.06 10.47
C LEU A 112 -10.29 3.56 10.79
N LEU A 113 -10.71 4.32 9.77
CA LEU A 113 -11.22 5.70 9.87
C LEU A 113 -12.74 5.67 10.01
N GLN A 114 -13.36 6.78 10.45
CA GLN A 114 -14.83 6.83 10.55
C GLN A 114 -15.52 6.51 9.22
N GLU A 115 -14.96 6.97 8.09
CA GLU A 115 -15.53 6.66 6.76
C GLU A 115 -15.68 5.15 6.50
N HIS A 116 -14.79 4.33 7.06
CA HIS A 116 -14.84 2.87 6.90
C HIS A 116 -15.84 2.23 7.86
N ILE A 117 -15.90 2.72 9.09
CA ILE A 117 -16.80 2.21 10.13
C ILE A 117 -18.26 2.43 9.70
N GLN A 118 -18.59 3.59 9.14
CA GLN A 118 -19.96 3.87 8.70
C GLN A 118 -20.37 3.05 7.49
N ARG A 119 -19.49 2.91 6.49
CA ARG A 119 -19.76 2.03 5.32
C ARG A 119 -20.10 0.61 5.76
N PHE A 120 -19.48 0.13 6.84
CA PHE A 120 -19.78 -1.19 7.41
C PHE A 120 -21.07 -1.22 8.24
N ASN A 121 -21.32 -0.19 9.05
CA ASN A 121 -22.48 -0.14 9.96
C ASN A 121 -23.81 0.26 9.29
N GLY A 122 -23.78 0.76 8.04
CA GLY A 122 -24.99 1.16 7.31
C GLY A 122 -25.65 2.46 7.79
N ASN A 123 -25.14 3.08 8.86
CA ASN A 123 -25.68 4.33 9.41
C ASN A 123 -24.97 5.55 8.80
N SER A 124 -25.76 6.42 8.15
CA SER A 124 -25.28 7.62 7.45
C SER A 124 -25.06 8.85 8.33
N ASP A 125 -25.62 8.86 9.54
CA ASP A 125 -26.04 10.14 10.14
C ASP A 125 -24.93 10.92 10.85
N ASP A 126 -23.78 10.31 11.15
CA ASP A 126 -22.65 11.06 11.69
C ASP A 126 -21.32 10.62 11.12
N GLN A 127 -20.98 11.22 9.96
CA GLN A 127 -19.69 11.04 9.29
C GLN A 127 -18.52 11.75 9.99
N LYS A 128 -18.79 12.56 11.03
CA LYS A 128 -17.80 13.48 11.57
C LYS A 128 -16.65 12.75 12.26
N CYS A 129 -15.49 13.39 12.20
CA CYS A 129 -14.30 12.93 12.88
C CYS A 129 -14.51 12.96 14.39
N LEU A 130 -14.29 11.83 15.06
CA LEU A 130 -14.45 11.73 16.50
C LEU A 130 -13.54 12.71 17.26
N LEU A 131 -12.40 13.07 16.68
CA LEU A 131 -11.42 13.95 17.31
C LEU A 131 -11.80 15.43 17.27
N CYS A 132 -12.32 15.91 16.14
CA CYS A 132 -12.58 17.34 15.95
C CYS A 132 -14.06 17.69 15.81
N GLN A 133 -14.93 16.73 15.48
CA GLN A 133 -16.37 16.89 15.31
C GLN A 133 -16.77 17.93 14.25
N ILE A 134 -15.87 18.26 13.31
CA ILE A 134 -16.08 19.31 12.28
C ILE A 134 -16.43 18.69 10.92
N GLU A 135 -15.52 17.91 10.34
CA GLU A 135 -15.68 17.32 9.01
C GLU A 135 -15.54 15.79 9.05
N GLN A 136 -15.85 15.13 7.94
CA GLN A 136 -15.74 13.67 7.83
C GLN A 136 -14.31 13.18 8.05
N GLU A 137 -14.12 12.13 8.86
CA GLU A 137 -12.80 11.48 8.98
C GLU A 137 -12.57 10.53 7.79
N ASP A 138 -12.13 11.14 6.69
CA ASP A 138 -11.51 10.45 5.55
C ASP A 138 -9.97 10.48 5.63
N LEU A 139 -9.30 9.77 4.72
CA LEU A 139 -7.83 9.72 4.67
C LEU A 139 -7.20 11.12 4.57
N LYS A 140 -7.80 12.01 3.76
CA LYS A 140 -7.33 13.38 3.54
C LYS A 140 -7.45 14.24 4.80
N HIS A 141 -8.56 14.10 5.52
CA HIS A 141 -8.80 14.75 6.79
C HIS A 141 -7.78 14.31 7.83
N PHE A 142 -7.65 13.00 8.02
CA PHE A 142 -6.73 12.42 8.99
C PHE A 142 -5.29 12.87 8.75
N LEU A 143 -4.82 12.83 7.50
CA LEU A 143 -3.43 13.16 7.16
C LEU A 143 -3.14 14.65 7.10
N LEU A 144 -4.08 15.48 6.63
CA LEU A 144 -3.78 16.88 6.26
C LEU A 144 -4.55 17.93 7.06
N ARG A 145 -5.77 17.64 7.54
CA ARG A 145 -6.71 18.71 7.98
C ARG A 145 -7.12 18.64 9.44
N CYS A 146 -7.18 17.46 10.05
CA CYS A 146 -7.76 17.26 11.38
C CYS A 146 -7.12 18.17 12.44
N PRO A 147 -7.80 19.21 12.96
CA PRO A 147 -7.18 20.21 13.84
C PRO A 147 -6.58 19.60 15.11
N ALA A 148 -7.21 18.56 15.65
CA ALA A 148 -6.75 17.83 16.83
C ALA A 148 -5.38 17.13 16.65
N LEU A 149 -4.94 16.93 15.41
CA LEU A 149 -3.66 16.30 15.05
C LEU A 149 -2.64 17.30 14.48
N ASN A 150 -2.89 18.60 14.61
CA ASN A 150 -2.04 19.63 14.01
C ASN A 150 -0.63 19.68 14.60
N GLU A 151 -0.51 19.43 15.90
CA GLU A 151 0.78 19.39 16.60
C GLU A 151 1.71 18.33 15.99
N GLN A 152 1.19 17.13 15.70
CA GLN A 152 1.95 16.05 15.08
C GLN A 152 2.38 16.41 13.66
N ARG A 153 1.51 17.07 12.88
CA ARG A 153 1.85 17.54 11.53
C ARG A 153 2.95 18.60 11.56
N GLN A 154 2.83 19.60 12.42
CA GLN A 154 3.81 20.68 12.54
C GLN A 154 5.23 20.17 12.86
N LYS A 155 5.35 19.05 13.57
CA LYS A 155 6.65 18.41 13.88
C LYS A 155 7.34 17.76 12.68
N VAL A 156 6.58 17.34 11.65
CA VAL A 156 7.13 16.50 10.55
C VAL A 156 6.99 17.16 9.17
N PHE A 157 5.94 17.94 8.94
CA PHE A 157 5.67 18.59 7.65
C PHE A 157 6.80 19.51 7.18
N PRO A 158 7.47 20.32 8.03
CA PRO A 158 8.58 21.16 7.58
C PRO A 158 9.71 20.33 6.96
N ALA A 159 10.06 19.20 7.58
CA ALA A 159 11.08 18.29 7.05
C ALA A 159 10.64 17.65 5.72
N LEU A 160 9.38 17.21 5.63
CA LEU A 160 8.82 16.65 4.38
C LEU A 160 8.85 17.68 3.25
N LYS A 161 8.35 18.88 3.52
CA LYS A 161 8.33 19.99 2.56
C LYS A 161 9.75 20.36 2.11
N GLN A 162 10.69 20.47 3.05
CA GLN A 162 12.08 20.79 2.73
C GLN A 162 12.74 19.69 1.88
N ALA A 163 12.51 18.42 2.21
CA ALA A 163 13.04 17.30 1.43
C ALA A 163 12.54 17.34 -0.03
N ILE A 164 11.27 17.71 -0.25
CA ILE A 164 10.73 17.86 -1.60
C ILE A 164 11.36 19.09 -2.28
N ILE A 165 11.32 20.27 -1.64
CA ILE A 165 11.84 21.53 -2.21
C ILE A 165 13.32 21.45 -2.57
N CYS A 166 14.17 20.86 -1.71
CA CYS A 166 15.60 20.72 -1.99
C CYS A 166 15.90 19.95 -3.29
N ASN A 167 14.94 19.15 -3.74
CA ASN A 167 15.14 18.20 -4.82
C ASN A 167 14.44 18.60 -6.12
N ILE A 168 13.21 19.09 -6.03
CA ILE A 168 12.47 19.54 -7.22
C ILE A 168 12.54 21.06 -7.40
N GLY A 169 13.05 21.80 -6.42
CA GLY A 169 13.05 23.27 -6.42
C GLY A 169 11.74 23.88 -5.92
N GLN A 170 11.83 25.13 -5.45
CA GLN A 170 10.69 25.87 -4.89
C GLN A 170 9.57 26.07 -5.92
N ASN A 171 9.89 26.31 -7.19
CA ASN A 171 8.91 26.57 -8.24
C ASN A 171 8.02 25.34 -8.49
N ASN A 172 8.63 24.16 -8.66
CA ASN A 172 7.89 22.90 -8.84
C ASN A 172 7.07 22.54 -7.60
N TRP A 173 7.54 22.88 -6.39
CA TRP A 173 6.72 22.74 -5.19
C TRP A 173 5.45 23.60 -5.25
N GLN A 174 5.59 24.87 -5.63
CA GLN A 174 4.45 25.79 -5.73
C GLN A 174 3.46 25.35 -6.81
N GLU A 175 3.96 24.93 -7.97
CA GLU A 175 3.14 24.50 -9.10
C GLU A 175 2.36 23.22 -8.80
N HIS A 176 3.01 22.19 -8.25
CA HIS A 176 2.39 20.87 -8.14
C HIS A 176 1.75 20.60 -6.78
N PHE A 177 2.31 21.13 -5.68
CA PHE A 177 1.94 20.71 -4.32
C PHE A 177 1.24 21.81 -3.52
N ASN A 178 1.55 23.09 -3.76
CA ASN A 178 0.88 24.15 -3.02
C ASN A 178 -0.60 24.25 -3.43
N GLY A 179 -1.50 24.04 -2.47
CA GLY A 179 -2.95 23.97 -2.73
C GLY A 179 -3.46 22.61 -3.23
N ASN A 180 -2.62 21.76 -3.83
CA ASN A 180 -3.01 20.43 -4.28
C ASN A 180 -2.96 19.38 -3.15
N LYS A 181 -4.02 19.38 -2.34
CA LYS A 181 -4.16 18.46 -1.20
C LYS A 181 -4.20 16.98 -1.61
N GLU A 182 -4.68 16.66 -2.80
CA GLU A 182 -4.74 15.27 -3.28
C GLU A 182 -3.33 14.75 -3.54
N LEU A 183 -2.51 15.52 -4.26
CA LEU A 183 -1.15 15.13 -4.55
C LEU A 183 -0.29 15.07 -3.29
N LEU A 184 -0.48 16.01 -2.35
CA LEU A 184 0.22 15.98 -1.06
C LEU A 184 -0.21 14.77 -0.21
N MET A 185 -1.48 14.39 -0.22
CA MET A 185 -1.92 13.16 0.43
C MET A 185 -1.28 11.93 -0.23
N GLN A 186 -1.27 11.90 -1.57
CA GLN A 186 -0.70 10.81 -2.35
C GLN A 186 0.80 10.66 -2.10
N ILE A 187 1.56 11.76 -2.02
CA ILE A 187 3.02 11.70 -1.74
C ILE A 187 3.32 11.19 -0.32
N ILE A 188 2.44 11.49 0.64
CA ILE A 188 2.56 10.99 2.02
C ILE A 188 2.27 9.50 2.07
N ILE A 189 1.29 9.01 1.31
CA ILE A 189 0.85 7.61 1.37
C ILE A 189 1.66 6.69 0.47
N ASP A 190 1.96 7.12 -0.75
CA ASP A 190 2.78 6.40 -1.71
C ASP A 190 3.41 7.38 -2.71
N SER A 191 4.65 7.76 -2.42
CA SER A 191 5.46 8.67 -3.25
C SER A 191 5.81 8.06 -4.61
N THR A 192 5.75 6.73 -4.75
CA THR A 192 6.11 6.06 -6.02
C THR A 192 5.04 6.28 -7.07
N LYS A 193 3.77 6.36 -6.67
CA LYS A 193 2.66 6.71 -7.54
C LYS A 193 2.78 8.14 -8.09
N VAL A 194 3.27 9.06 -7.26
CA VAL A 194 3.53 10.45 -7.69
C VAL A 194 4.69 10.52 -8.68
N ARG A 195 5.75 9.74 -8.44
CA ARG A 195 6.92 9.66 -9.31
C ARG A 195 6.54 9.26 -10.75
N GLU A 196 5.64 8.30 -10.93
CA GLU A 196 5.21 7.87 -12.27
C GLU A 196 4.42 8.96 -13.01
N ASN A 197 3.58 9.70 -12.29
CA ASN A 197 2.70 10.70 -12.89
C ASN A 197 3.42 12.01 -13.23
N ILE A 198 4.40 12.42 -12.42
CA ILE A 198 5.04 13.75 -12.55
C ILE A 198 6.50 13.64 -12.99
N GLN A 199 7.14 12.47 -12.87
CA GLN A 199 8.53 12.20 -13.28
C GLN A 199 9.62 13.12 -12.67
N ILE A 200 9.25 14.00 -11.73
CA ILE A 200 10.18 14.92 -11.05
C ILE A 200 10.91 14.31 -9.85
N LEU A 201 10.49 13.14 -9.36
CA LEU A 201 11.06 12.53 -8.16
C LEU A 201 12.07 11.44 -8.54
N SER A 202 13.32 11.58 -8.06
CA SER A 202 14.31 10.50 -8.10
C SER A 202 13.97 9.39 -7.10
N GLU A 203 14.62 8.23 -7.24
CA GLU A 203 14.45 7.11 -6.31
C GLU A 203 14.96 7.43 -4.89
N GLU A 204 16.07 8.16 -4.80
CA GLU A 204 16.66 8.61 -3.53
C GLU A 204 15.68 9.52 -2.77
N ILE A 205 15.04 10.42 -3.50
CA ILE A 205 14.03 11.34 -2.94
C ILE A 205 12.80 10.58 -2.50
N THR A 206 12.35 9.64 -3.33
CA THR A 206 11.21 8.77 -3.03
C THR A 206 11.44 8.02 -1.73
N THR A 207 12.66 7.51 -1.53
CA THR A 207 13.11 6.82 -0.31
C THR A 207 13.09 7.75 0.92
N GLU A 208 13.59 8.97 0.78
CA GLU A 208 13.63 9.93 1.89
C GLU A 208 12.22 10.40 2.28
N ILE A 209 11.37 10.70 1.29
CA ILE A 209 9.95 11.01 1.49
C ILE A 209 9.26 9.84 2.21
N GLU A 210 9.52 8.60 1.79
CA GLU A 210 8.95 7.40 2.40
C GLU A 210 9.33 7.31 3.89
N ARG A 211 10.60 7.56 4.22
CA ARG A 211 11.09 7.59 5.59
C ARG A 211 10.38 8.64 6.45
N ILE A 212 10.29 9.88 5.97
CA ILE A 212 9.65 11.00 6.69
C ILE A 212 8.14 10.76 6.85
N SER A 213 7.47 10.34 5.77
CA SER A 213 6.02 10.13 5.76
C SER A 213 5.58 8.92 6.61
N ARG A 214 6.39 7.86 6.72
CA ARG A 214 6.17 6.78 7.71
C ARG A 214 6.13 7.31 9.14
N LYS A 215 7.07 8.19 9.49
CA LYS A 215 7.10 8.83 10.82
C LYS A 215 5.83 9.66 11.04
N LEU A 216 5.45 10.48 10.07
CA LEU A 216 4.22 11.27 10.11
C LEU A 216 2.99 10.39 10.36
N CYS A 217 2.79 9.34 9.56
CA CYS A 217 1.64 8.44 9.67
C CYS A 217 1.55 7.80 11.06
N TYR A 218 2.70 7.38 11.60
CA TYR A 218 2.78 6.80 12.94
C TYR A 218 2.50 7.83 14.04
N ASP A 219 3.05 9.04 13.95
CA ASP A 219 2.81 10.10 14.94
C ASP A 219 1.32 10.49 14.98
N LEU A 220 0.68 10.60 13.81
CA LEU A 220 -0.77 10.83 13.69
C LEU A 220 -1.59 9.70 14.34
N HIS A 221 -1.20 8.45 14.10
CA HIS A 221 -1.84 7.28 14.71
C HIS A 221 -1.74 7.30 16.25
N CYS A 222 -0.54 7.59 16.77
CA CYS A 222 -0.32 7.73 18.21
C CYS A 222 -1.16 8.87 18.80
N GLY A 223 -1.19 10.03 18.14
CA GLY A 223 -2.02 11.17 18.52
C GLY A 223 -3.51 10.82 18.59
N ARG A 224 -4.05 10.21 17.53
CA ARG A 224 -5.44 9.74 17.48
C ARG A 224 -5.77 8.76 18.59
N THR A 225 -4.90 7.77 18.81
CA THR A 225 -5.11 6.74 19.85
C THR A 225 -5.13 7.35 21.25
N LEU A 226 -4.23 8.30 21.54
CA LEU A 226 -4.18 8.99 22.82
C LEU A 226 -5.45 9.82 23.07
N LEU A 227 -5.90 10.56 22.06
CA LEU A 227 -7.11 11.38 22.16
C LEU A 227 -8.36 10.52 22.37
N HIS A 228 -8.51 9.42 21.63
CA HIS A 228 -9.62 8.48 21.85
C HIS A 228 -9.64 7.91 23.28
N LYS A 229 -8.48 7.57 23.84
CA LYS A 229 -8.39 7.10 25.24
C LYS A 229 -8.86 8.19 26.22
N ARG A 230 -8.46 9.45 26.01
CA ARG A 230 -8.89 10.57 26.86
C ARG A 230 -10.41 10.77 26.81
N MET A 231 -10.98 10.75 25.60
CA MET A 231 -12.43 10.87 25.41
C MET A 231 -13.21 9.72 26.07
N ALA A 232 -12.69 8.49 26.02
CA ALA A 232 -13.32 7.35 26.66
C ALA A 232 -13.35 7.48 28.19
N VAL A 233 -12.28 8.02 28.79
CA VAL A 233 -12.21 8.27 30.24
C VAL A 233 -13.21 9.36 30.66
N SER A 234 -13.32 10.46 29.91
CA SER A 234 -14.27 11.55 30.21
C SER A 234 -15.74 11.07 30.21
N LYS A 235 -16.11 10.21 29.25
CA LYS A 235 -17.46 9.63 29.20
C LYS A 235 -17.76 8.71 30.40
N GLN A 236 -16.76 7.99 30.90
CA GLN A 236 -16.92 7.13 32.07
C GLN A 236 -17.07 7.92 33.38
N SER A 237 -16.42 9.09 33.50
CA SER A 237 -16.62 9.97 34.65
C SER A 237 -18.01 10.59 34.67
N GLU A 238 -18.54 11.01 33.51
CA GLU A 238 -19.90 11.56 33.41
C GLU A 238 -20.99 10.52 33.75
N ALA A 239 -20.79 9.25 33.36
CA ALA A 239 -21.75 8.18 33.66
C ALA A 239 -21.77 7.74 35.14
N LYS A 240 -20.72 8.03 35.91
CA LYS A 240 -20.59 7.64 37.33
C LYS A 240 -21.14 8.68 38.30
N ASP A 241 -21.52 9.85 37.81
CA ASP A 241 -22.21 10.86 38.59
C ASP A 241 -23.66 10.98 38.10
N PRO A 242 -24.50 9.92 38.23
CA PRO A 242 -25.92 10.06 38.03
C PRO A 242 -26.39 10.91 39.20
N GLY A 243 -26.43 12.23 38.98
CA GLY A 243 -26.86 13.20 39.97
C GLY A 243 -28.02 12.62 40.76
N CYS A 244 -27.82 12.57 42.08
CA CYS A 244 -28.86 12.40 43.07
C CYS A 244 -29.84 13.56 42.85
N ASN A 245 -30.70 13.43 41.85
CA ASN A 245 -31.84 14.30 41.63
C ASN A 245 -32.84 13.88 42.70
N VAL A 246 -32.78 14.62 43.81
CA VAL A 246 -33.64 14.55 44.99
C VAL A 246 -35.10 14.57 44.59
#